data_AF-A0A0R1WMH4-F1
#
_entry.id   AF-A0A0R1WMH4-F1
#
_cell.length_a   1.000
_cell.length_b   1.000
_cell.length_c   1.000
_cell.angle_alpha   90.00
_cell.angle_beta   90.00
_cell.angle_gamma   90.00
#
_symmetry.space_group_name_H-M   'P 1'
#
loop_
_entity.id
_entity.type
_entity.pdbx_description
1 polymer ?
#
loop_
_entity_poly.entity_id
_entity_poly.type
_entity_poly.pdbx_seq_one_letter_code
_entity_poly.pdbx_strand_id
1 'polypeptide(L)'
;MIYNRKKRINKLKEIQQKCHHLTKDALRVAIGNIEDKFDFLDEKTKVMDEAVISDVWGQEIMVFEYKVCLNSKNEITLNNISRFKKEVEKQLEEYVKQKELTNSSNKEPFVISDIWQMNDNIHLDIAYIMNDATINYLEDINKVEKTRD
;
A
#
# COMPACT_ATOMS: atom_id res chain seq x y z
N MET A 1 -8.41 -34.85 -0.28
CA MET A 1 -7.45 -33.82 -0.75
C MET A 1 -8.11 -32.49 -1.19
N ILE A 2 -9.21 -32.49 -1.97
CA ILE A 2 -9.86 -31.25 -2.47
C ILE A 2 -10.44 -30.36 -1.35
N TYR A 3 -11.04 -30.96 -0.32
CA TYR A 3 -11.64 -30.24 0.82
C TYR A 3 -10.63 -29.34 1.57
N ASN A 4 -9.43 -29.86 1.84
CA ASN A 4 -8.37 -29.12 2.54
C ASN A 4 -7.84 -27.94 1.71
N ARG A 5 -7.79 -28.08 0.39
CA ARG A 5 -7.40 -27.00 -0.54
C ARG A 5 -8.42 -25.85 -0.49
N LYS A 6 -9.71 -26.15 -0.56
CA LYS A 6 -10.78 -25.13 -0.51
C LYS A 6 -10.78 -24.37 0.82
N LYS A 7 -10.61 -25.08 1.94
CA LYS A 7 -10.49 -24.47 3.28
C LYS A 7 -9.29 -23.52 3.38
N ARG A 8 -8.12 -23.91 2.84
CA ARG A 8 -6.91 -23.08 2.82
C ARG A 8 -7.12 -21.80 2.03
N ILE A 9 -7.72 -21.88 0.84
CA ILE A 9 -8.00 -20.73 -0.03
C ILE A 9 -8.95 -19.75 0.67
N ASN A 10 -10.02 -20.24 1.30
CA ASN A 10 -10.97 -19.37 2.01
C ASN A 10 -10.30 -18.65 3.18
N LYS A 11 -9.51 -19.36 3.99
CA LYS A 11 -8.76 -18.76 5.10
C LYS A 11 -7.78 -17.69 4.61
N LEU A 12 -7.10 -17.96 3.49
CA LEU A 12 -6.18 -16.99 2.90
C LEU A 12 -6.91 -15.72 2.45
N LYS A 13 -8.06 -15.86 1.79
CA LYS A 13 -8.90 -14.72 1.40
C LYS A 13 -9.37 -13.91 2.61
N GLU A 14 -9.76 -14.57 3.70
CA GLU A 14 -10.12 -13.88 4.94
C GLU A 14 -8.95 -13.08 5.53
N ILE A 15 -7.74 -13.64 5.50
CA ILE A 15 -6.53 -12.93 5.96
C ILE A 15 -6.24 -11.75 5.04
N GLN A 16 -6.25 -11.94 3.72
CA GLN A 16 -6.03 -10.87 2.74
C GLN A 16 -7.05 -9.73 2.92
N GLN A 17 -8.33 -10.05 3.14
CA GLN A 17 -9.35 -9.05 3.41
C GLN A 17 -9.07 -8.26 4.69
N LYS A 18 -8.60 -8.91 5.77
CA LYS A 18 -8.22 -8.22 7.00
C LYS A 18 -7.00 -7.33 6.81
N CYS A 19 -5.97 -7.83 6.13
CA CYS A 19 -4.78 -7.06 5.79
C CYS A 19 -5.15 -5.84 4.95
N HIS A 20 -5.96 -6.02 3.92
CA HIS A 20 -6.48 -4.94 3.07
C HIS A 20 -7.20 -3.87 3.88
N HIS A 21 -8.12 -4.25 4.77
CA HIS A 21 -8.82 -3.28 5.62
C HIS A 21 -7.85 -2.50 6.52
N LEU A 22 -6.86 -3.17 7.11
CA LEU A 22 -5.89 -2.52 7.98
C LEU A 22 -4.96 -1.58 7.22
N THR A 23 -4.48 -1.99 6.04
CA THR A 23 -3.66 -1.15 5.16
C THR A 23 -4.44 0.07 4.69
N LYS A 24 -5.71 -0.10 4.30
CA LYS A 24 -6.58 1.01 3.90
C LYS A 24 -6.84 1.99 5.05
N ASP A 25 -7.07 1.48 6.26
CA ASP A 25 -7.26 2.31 7.44
C ASP A 25 -5.99 3.12 7.76
N ALA A 26 -4.82 2.46 7.74
CA ALA A 26 -3.52 3.11 7.90
C ALA A 26 -3.30 4.21 6.85
N LEU A 27 -3.60 3.93 5.57
CA LEU A 27 -3.48 4.93 4.51
C LEU A 27 -4.44 6.10 4.70
N ARG A 28 -5.70 5.86 5.09
CA ARG A 28 -6.65 6.96 5.36
C ARG A 28 -6.19 7.86 6.49
N VAL A 29 -5.72 7.29 7.59
CA VAL A 29 -5.14 8.05 8.70
C VAL A 29 -3.93 8.84 8.23
N ALA A 30 -3.04 8.21 7.44
CA ALA A 30 -1.86 8.87 6.89
C ALA A 30 -2.21 10.07 6.01
N ILE A 31 -3.19 9.94 5.10
CA ILE A 31 -3.64 11.01 4.22
C ILE A 31 -4.26 12.16 5.03
N GLY A 32 -5.13 11.86 6.01
CA GLY A 32 -5.73 12.89 6.86
C GLY A 32 -4.69 13.67 7.67
N ASN A 33 -3.62 13.02 8.13
CA ASN A 33 -2.56 13.69 8.89
C ASN A 33 -1.63 14.58 8.04
N ILE A 34 -1.74 14.53 6.71
CA ILE A 34 -0.88 15.28 5.79
C ILE A 34 -1.65 16.17 4.82
N GLU A 35 -2.99 16.25 4.93
CA GLU A 35 -3.83 17.02 4.01
C GLU A 35 -3.38 18.49 3.92
N ASP A 36 -3.08 19.13 5.06
CA ASP A 36 -2.60 20.51 5.11
C ASP A 36 -1.18 20.73 4.52
N LYS A 37 -0.44 19.65 4.24
CA LYS A 37 0.95 19.73 3.73
C LYS A 37 1.03 19.81 2.21
N PHE A 38 -0.06 19.50 1.51
CA PHE A 38 -0.10 19.38 0.06
C PHE A 38 -1.34 20.08 -0.48
N ASP A 39 -1.14 21.03 -1.39
CA ASP A 39 -2.20 21.84 -2.01
C ASP A 39 -3.19 21.00 -2.85
N PHE A 40 -2.75 19.83 -3.31
CA PHE A 40 -3.57 18.88 -4.07
C PHE A 40 -4.42 17.94 -3.19
N LEU A 41 -4.36 18.08 -1.87
CA LEU A 41 -5.20 17.37 -0.90
C LEU A 41 -6.16 18.36 -0.21
N ASP A 42 -7.35 17.90 0.11
CA ASP A 42 -8.34 18.58 0.95
C ASP A 42 -9.24 17.57 1.69
N GLU A 43 -10.24 18.05 2.44
CA GLU A 43 -11.17 17.20 3.18
C GLU A 43 -12.04 16.29 2.27
N LYS A 44 -12.04 16.54 0.95
CA LYS A 44 -12.76 15.74 -0.05
C LYS A 44 -11.88 14.68 -0.70
N THR A 45 -10.59 14.65 -0.38
CA THR A 45 -9.67 13.60 -0.81
C THR A 45 -10.22 12.24 -0.42
N LYS A 46 -10.31 11.33 -1.40
CA LYS A 46 -10.81 9.96 -1.17
C LYS A 46 -9.71 8.94 -1.42
N VAL A 47 -9.57 8.02 -0.47
CA VAL A 47 -8.83 6.77 -0.64
C VAL A 47 -9.79 5.68 -1.11
N MET A 48 -9.55 5.16 -2.31
CA MET A 48 -10.35 4.09 -2.92
C MET A 48 -9.47 2.87 -3.19
N ASP A 49 -10.11 1.69 -3.16
CA ASP A 49 -9.46 0.45 -3.57
C ASP A 49 -9.50 0.35 -5.10
N GLU A 50 -8.46 -0.24 -5.68
CA GLU A 50 -8.38 -0.42 -7.12
C GLU A 50 -8.24 -1.89 -7.51
N ALA A 51 -7.24 -2.57 -6.96
CA ALA A 51 -7.01 -3.98 -7.24
C ALA A 51 -6.28 -4.69 -6.08
N VAL A 52 -6.40 -6.03 -6.07
CA VAL A 52 -5.54 -6.88 -5.25
C VAL A 52 -4.45 -7.46 -6.15
N ILE A 53 -3.20 -7.06 -5.93
CA ILE A 53 -2.05 -7.42 -6.79
C ILE A 53 -1.76 -8.92 -6.76
N SER A 54 -2.26 -9.64 -5.74
CA SER A 54 -2.11 -11.09 -5.61
C SER A 54 -2.68 -11.90 -6.77
N ASP A 55 -3.64 -11.34 -7.53
CA ASP A 55 -4.19 -12.03 -8.70
C ASP A 55 -3.18 -12.14 -9.85
N VAL A 56 -2.15 -11.29 -9.88
CA VAL A 56 -1.08 -11.28 -10.90
C VAL A 56 0.19 -11.98 -10.42
N TRP A 57 0.58 -11.79 -9.15
CA TRP A 57 1.88 -12.24 -8.62
C TRP A 57 1.83 -13.50 -7.75
N GLY A 58 0.63 -13.98 -7.39
CA GLY A 58 0.44 -15.19 -6.60
C GLY A 58 -0.45 -14.97 -5.38
N GLN A 59 -1.27 -15.97 -5.04
CA GLN A 59 -2.40 -15.84 -4.12
C GLN A 59 -2.04 -15.50 -2.66
N GLU A 60 -0.76 -15.57 -2.28
CA GLU A 60 -0.33 -15.48 -0.87
C GLU A 60 0.26 -14.12 -0.47
N ILE A 61 0.42 -13.18 -1.41
CA ILE A 61 0.96 -11.85 -1.11
C ILE A 61 -0.11 -10.92 -0.51
N MET A 62 0.34 -9.97 0.31
CA MET A 62 -0.48 -8.97 0.99
C MET A 62 -0.16 -7.57 0.44
N VAL A 63 -0.35 -7.39 -0.87
CA VAL A 63 -0.08 -6.13 -1.57
C VAL A 63 -1.35 -5.66 -2.25
N PHE A 64 -1.67 -4.39 -2.05
CA PHE A 64 -2.95 -3.80 -2.43
C PHE A 64 -2.72 -2.46 -3.12
N GLU A 65 -3.46 -2.24 -4.20
CA GLU A 65 -3.42 -1.00 -4.96
C GLU A 65 -4.53 -0.06 -4.47
N TYR A 66 -4.14 1.18 -4.18
CA TYR A 66 -5.04 2.25 -3.77
C TYR A 66 -4.87 3.46 -4.69
N LYS A 67 -5.94 4.23 -4.79
CA LYS A 67 -5.88 5.57 -5.40
C LYS A 67 -6.32 6.65 -4.41
N VAL A 68 -5.61 7.76 -4.47
CA VAL A 68 -5.90 9.02 -3.76
C VAL A 68 -6.41 10.02 -4.80
N CYS A 69 -7.70 10.33 -4.76
CA CYS A 69 -8.32 11.28 -5.68
C CYS A 69 -7.94 12.71 -5.31
N LEU A 70 -7.30 13.42 -6.24
CA LEU A 70 -6.81 14.78 -6.07
C LEU A 70 -7.94 15.80 -6.20
N ASN A 71 -7.81 16.93 -5.50
CA ASN A 71 -8.75 18.06 -5.62
C ASN A 71 -8.51 18.92 -6.87
N SER A 72 -7.33 18.78 -7.49
CA SER A 72 -6.82 19.63 -8.56
C SER A 72 -6.50 18.78 -9.79
N LYS A 73 -6.82 19.32 -10.96
CA LYS A 73 -6.58 18.68 -12.27
C LYS A 73 -5.15 18.83 -12.78
N ASN A 74 -4.24 19.27 -11.93
CA ASN A 74 -2.89 19.60 -12.34
C ASN A 74 -1.97 18.38 -12.14
N GLU A 75 -1.10 18.19 -13.12
CA GLU A 75 0.01 17.25 -13.01
C GLU A 75 0.91 17.68 -11.85
N ILE A 76 1.18 16.73 -10.97
CA ILE A 76 2.02 16.90 -9.79
C ILE A 76 3.46 16.60 -10.23
N THR A 77 4.39 17.48 -9.88
CA THR A 77 5.80 17.25 -10.19
C THR A 77 6.34 15.98 -9.54
N LEU A 78 7.33 15.33 -10.14
CA LEU A 78 8.01 14.16 -9.56
C LEU A 78 8.54 14.45 -8.14
N ASN A 79 9.02 15.67 -7.88
CA ASN A 79 9.46 16.09 -6.55
C ASN A 79 8.31 16.09 -5.53
N ASN A 80 7.12 16.54 -5.93
CA ASN A 80 5.94 16.51 -5.07
C ASN A 80 5.48 15.06 -4.82
N ILE A 81 5.51 14.18 -5.84
CA ILE A 81 5.21 12.74 -5.66
C ILE A 81 6.20 12.09 -4.68
N SER A 82 7.51 12.36 -4.83
CA SER A 82 8.54 11.84 -3.94
C SER A 82 8.37 12.35 -2.50
N ARG A 83 8.05 13.64 -2.33
CA ARG A 83 7.78 14.24 -1.01
C ARG A 83 6.51 13.66 -0.39
N PHE A 84 5.46 13.49 -1.18
CA PHE A 84 4.22 12.85 -0.75
C PHE A 84 4.46 11.42 -0.29
N LYS A 85 5.17 10.60 -1.07
CA LYS A 85 5.55 9.23 -0.69
C LYS A 85 6.20 9.19 0.70
N LYS A 86 7.22 10.03 0.92
CA LYS A 86 7.95 10.09 2.20
C LYS A 86 7.08 10.49 3.38
N GLU A 87 6.16 11.44 3.19
CA GLU A 87 5.23 11.85 4.25
C GLU A 87 4.22 10.73 4.56
N VAL A 88 3.70 10.03 3.54
CA VAL A 88 2.85 8.86 3.74
C VAL A 88 3.59 7.74 4.46
N GLU A 89 4.82 7.40 4.04
CA GLU A 89 5.66 6.39 4.69
C GLU A 89 5.86 6.72 6.18
N LYS A 90 6.23 7.96 6.50
CA LYS A 90 6.36 8.42 7.88
C LYS A 90 5.07 8.23 8.69
N GLN A 91 3.92 8.58 8.12
CA GLN A 91 2.64 8.40 8.80
C GLN A 91 2.24 6.93 8.97
N LEU A 92 2.59 6.05 8.02
CA LEU A 92 2.39 4.62 8.16
C LEU A 92 3.24 4.03 9.29
N GLU A 93 4.49 4.49 9.44
CA GLU A 93 5.35 4.11 10.58
C GLU A 93 4.74 4.59 11.92
N GLU A 94 4.21 5.81 11.98
CA GLU A 94 3.53 6.33 13.16
C GLU A 94 2.28 5.51 13.49
N TYR A 95 1.48 5.15 12.48
CA TYR A 95 0.32 4.27 12.65
C TYR A 95 0.70 2.89 13.19
N VAL A 96 1.77 2.28 12.66
CA VAL A 96 2.32 1.01 13.14
C VAL A 96 2.68 1.09 14.62
N LYS A 97 3.38 2.14 15.03
CA LYS A 97 3.78 2.36 16.43
C LYS A 97 2.56 2.52 17.34
N GLN A 98 1.58 3.32 16.93
CA GLN A 98 0.35 3.57 17.71
C GLN A 98 -0.51 2.32 17.88
N LYS A 99 -0.55 1.45 16.87
CA LYS A 99 -1.35 0.22 16.86
C LYS A 99 -0.58 -1.00 17.33
N GLU A 100 0.69 -0.83 17.74
CA GLU A 100 1.59 -1.90 18.16
C GLU A 100 1.67 -3.05 17.13
N LEU A 101 1.65 -2.70 15.84
CA LEU A 101 1.68 -3.69 14.77
C LEU A 101 3.08 -4.29 14.68
N THR A 102 3.18 -5.59 14.94
CA THR A 102 4.40 -6.37 14.75
C THR A 102 4.30 -7.19 13.47
N ASN A 103 5.42 -7.42 12.80
CA ASN A 103 5.52 -8.44 11.75
C ASN A 103 6.61 -9.48 12.09
N SER A 104 6.72 -10.51 11.26
CA SER A 104 7.69 -11.59 11.41
C SER A 104 9.11 -11.23 10.93
N SER A 105 9.38 -9.94 10.65
CA SER A 105 10.63 -9.45 10.07
C SER A 105 11.19 -8.27 10.88
N ASN A 106 12.41 -7.83 10.55
CA ASN A 106 12.97 -6.58 11.08
C ASN A 106 12.63 -5.37 10.17
N LYS A 107 11.70 -5.51 9.23
CA LYS A 107 11.28 -4.45 8.30
C LYS A 107 10.03 -3.75 8.82
N GLU A 108 9.79 -2.51 8.38
CA GLU A 108 8.53 -1.81 8.66
C GLU A 108 7.33 -2.62 8.13
N PRO A 109 6.22 -2.75 8.89
CA PRO A 109 5.06 -3.52 8.47
C PRO A 109 4.45 -3.08 7.15
N PHE A 110 4.38 -1.78 6.88
CA PHE A 110 3.87 -1.25 5.62
C PHE A 110 5.01 -0.71 4.76
N VAL A 111 4.99 -1.04 3.47
CA VAL A 111 5.96 -0.55 2.47
C VAL A 111 5.20 -0.10 1.23
N ILE A 112 5.47 1.12 0.76
CA ILE A 112 4.97 1.61 -0.54
C ILE A 112 5.92 1.08 -1.63
N SER A 113 5.50 0.03 -2.33
CA SER A 113 6.31 -0.64 -3.35
C SER A 113 6.34 0.12 -4.68
N ASP A 114 5.29 0.88 -5.02
CA ASP A 114 5.26 1.72 -6.21
C ASP A 114 4.32 2.92 -5.99
N ILE A 115 4.57 4.01 -6.71
CA ILE A 115 3.77 5.23 -6.69
C ILE A 115 3.85 5.96 -8.03
N TRP A 116 2.69 6.31 -8.59
CA TRP A 116 2.62 7.08 -9.82
C TRP A 116 1.37 7.97 -9.84
N GLN A 117 1.39 9.02 -10.67
CA GLN A 117 0.17 9.76 -10.98
C GLN A 117 -0.43 9.23 -12.28
N MET A 118 -1.75 9.04 -12.29
CA MET A 118 -2.50 8.80 -13.51
C MET A 118 -3.80 9.61 -13.47
N ASN A 119 -3.94 10.54 -14.41
CA ASN A 119 -5.00 11.55 -14.42
C ASN A 119 -5.01 12.33 -13.07
N ASP A 120 -6.20 12.53 -12.49
CA ASP A 120 -6.42 13.24 -11.25
C ASP A 120 -6.25 12.33 -10.00
N ASN A 121 -5.43 11.28 -10.09
CA ASN A 121 -5.20 10.34 -8.98
C ASN A 121 -3.72 10.04 -8.80
N ILE A 122 -3.31 9.93 -7.52
CA ILE A 122 -2.07 9.24 -7.16
C ILE A 122 -2.41 7.79 -6.85
N HIS A 123 -1.75 6.87 -7.53
CA HIS A 123 -1.83 5.43 -7.31
C HIS A 123 -0.69 5.00 -6.39
N LEU A 124 -0.98 4.04 -5.50
CA LEU A 124 -0.09 3.54 -4.47
C LEU A 124 -0.23 2.02 -4.38
N ASP A 125 0.87 1.32 -4.58
CA ASP A 125 0.98 -0.09 -4.22
C ASP A 125 1.55 -0.19 -2.81
N ILE A 126 0.77 -0.72 -1.86
CA ILE A 126 1.19 -0.85 -0.47
C ILE A 126 1.21 -2.33 -0.07
N ALA A 127 2.39 -2.79 0.30
CA ALA A 127 2.63 -4.11 0.87
C ALA A 127 2.49 -4.08 2.39
N TYR A 128 1.75 -5.05 2.94
CA TYR A 128 1.75 -5.36 4.37
C TYR A 128 2.57 -6.61 4.62
N ILE A 129 3.78 -6.45 5.14
CA ILE A 129 4.71 -7.55 5.41
C ILE A 129 4.18 -8.41 6.56
N MET A 130 3.57 -9.55 6.22
CA MET A 130 3.02 -10.51 7.18
C MET A 130 3.49 -11.95 6.92
N ASN A 131 4.18 -12.19 5.80
CA ASN A 131 4.66 -13.49 5.40
C ASN A 131 5.85 -13.37 4.42
N ASP A 132 6.56 -14.49 4.23
CA ASP A 132 7.71 -14.57 3.34
C ASP A 132 7.34 -14.33 1.88
N ALA A 133 6.12 -14.68 1.45
CA ALA A 133 5.66 -14.44 0.09
C ALA A 133 5.66 -12.93 -0.26
N THR A 134 5.23 -12.08 0.68
CA THR A 134 5.23 -10.62 0.52
C THR A 134 6.66 -10.07 0.58
N ILE A 135 7.53 -10.65 1.42
CA ILE A 135 8.96 -10.28 1.46
C ILE A 135 9.63 -10.58 0.12
N ASN A 136 9.45 -11.79 -0.41
CA ASN A 136 10.01 -12.23 -1.69
C ASN A 136 9.52 -11.36 -2.85
N TYR A 137 8.21 -11.04 -2.87
CA TYR A 137 7.66 -10.10 -3.84
C TYR A 137 8.39 -8.75 -3.81
N LEU A 138 8.56 -8.15 -2.62
CA LEU A 138 9.27 -6.88 -2.49
C LEU A 138 10.73 -6.98 -2.95
N GLU A 139 11.40 -8.09 -2.69
CA GLU A 139 12.77 -8.32 -3.16
C GLU A 139 12.86 -8.42 -4.69
N ASP A 140 11.87 -9.04 -5.33
CA ASP A 140 11.81 -9.14 -6.79
C ASP A 140 11.50 -7.79 -7.44
N ILE A 141 10.59 -6.98 -6.87
CA ILE A 141 10.34 -5.60 -7.33
C ILE A 141 11.63 -4.76 -7.24
N ASN A 142 12.34 -4.82 -6.11
CA ASN A 142 13.61 -4.10 -5.93
C ASN A 142 14.69 -4.50 -6.94
N LYS A 143 14.73 -5.77 -7.38
CA LYS A 143 15.67 -6.20 -8.43
C LYS A 143 15.29 -5.59 -9.78
N VAL A 144 14.00 -5.55 -10.11
CA VAL A 144 13.50 -4.97 -11.36
C VAL A 144 13.79 -3.47 -11.43
N GLU A 145 13.54 -2.72 -10.35
CA GLU A 145 13.84 -1.29 -10.28
C GLU A 145 15.33 -1.01 -10.49
N LYS A 146 16.22 -1.74 -9.81
CA LYS A 146 17.68 -1.59 -9.97
C LYS A 146 18.21 -1.95 -11.36
N THR A 147 17.43 -2.63 -12.18
CA THR A 147 17.82 -3.00 -13.56
C THR A 147 17.30 -1.99 -14.59
N ARG A 148 16.53 -0.98 -14.17
CA ARG A 148 16.01 0.10 -15.02
C ARG A 148 16.87 1.37 -15.01
N ASP A 149 17.92 1.40 -14.20
CA ASP A 149 18.98 2.43 -14.19
C ASP A 149 20.15 2.05 -15.11
#